data_AF-A0A376EEC3-F1
#
_entry.id   AF-A0A376EEC3-F1
#
_cell.length_a   1.000
_cell.length_b   1.000
_cell.length_c   1.000
_cell.angle_alpha   90.00
_cell.angle_beta   90.00
_cell.angle_gamma   90.00
#
_symmetry.space_group_name_H-M   'P 1'
#
loop_
_entity.id
_entity.type
_entity.pdbx_description
1 polymer ?
#
loop_
_entity_poly.entity_id
_entity_poly.type
_entity_poly.pdbx_seq_one_letter_code
_entity_poly.pdbx_strand_id
1 'polypeptide(L)'
;MRNQKKILLNFLNKKYPELEIKDFMLFENRGKKDLETYRKVQIEVKDFIRNANRNNDKNISITKGEDGKTYAVHTRFHYIGELQSLIGEKEYQKFLNPIQASEIRAENNESKEKTELTKAVNEMLFELMKSSGTAKDPAENELKKRRKKRR
;
A
#
# COMPACT_ATOMS: atom_id res chain seq x y z
N MET A 1 -1.37 1.96 16.27
CA MET A 1 -1.91 3.19 16.91
C MET A 1 -0.79 4.17 17.30
N ARG A 2 0.16 3.82 18.22
CA ARG A 2 1.31 4.71 18.56
C ARG A 2 2.06 5.31 17.36
N ASN A 3 2.23 4.54 16.28
CA ASN A 3 2.90 5.03 15.07
C ASN A 3 2.12 6.15 14.37
N GLN A 4 0.79 6.09 14.31
CA GLN A 4 -0.02 7.12 13.64
C GLN A 4 0.08 8.47 14.35
N LYS A 5 0.13 8.48 15.68
CA LYS A 5 0.30 9.70 16.48
C LYS A 5 1.65 10.36 16.21
N LYS A 6 2.74 9.57 16.19
CA LYS A 6 4.08 10.05 15.81
C LYS A 6 4.12 10.58 14.37
N ILE A 7 3.49 9.89 13.43
CA ILE A 7 3.42 10.32 12.03
C ILE A 7 2.66 11.64 11.92
N LEU A 8 1.55 11.79 12.64
CA LEU A 8 0.79 13.03 12.69
C LEU A 8 1.64 14.17 13.27
N LEU A 9 2.35 13.91 14.36
CA LEU A 9 3.23 14.89 14.99
C LEU A 9 4.31 15.37 14.03
N ASN A 10 5.00 14.42 13.38
CA ASN A 10 6.03 14.71 12.38
C ASN A 10 5.46 15.49 11.18
N PHE A 11 4.24 15.14 10.73
CA PHE A 11 3.56 15.84 9.66
C PHE A 11 3.20 17.28 10.05
N LEU A 12 2.65 17.48 11.24
CA LEU A 12 2.23 18.80 11.73
C LEU A 12 3.42 19.72 11.99
N ASN A 13 4.49 19.22 12.60
CA ASN A 13 5.70 20.01 12.84
C ASN A 13 6.41 20.40 11.54
N LYS A 14 6.33 19.55 10.49
CA LYS A 14 6.82 19.91 9.15
C LYS A 14 5.96 20.98 8.48
N LYS A 15 4.63 20.92 8.67
CA LYS A 15 3.69 21.83 8.03
C LYS A 15 3.62 23.19 8.75
N TYR A 16 3.76 23.19 10.07
CA TYR A 16 3.64 24.35 10.93
C TYR A 16 4.79 24.36 11.97
N PRO A 17 6.02 24.72 11.56
CA PRO A 17 7.18 24.69 12.46
C PRO A 17 7.03 25.65 13.64
N GLU A 18 6.27 26.75 13.49
CA GLU A 18 6.09 27.79 14.51
C GLU A 18 5.26 27.34 15.72
N LEU A 19 4.43 26.31 15.57
CA LEU A 19 3.46 25.90 16.60
C LEU A 19 4.03 24.92 17.64
N GLU A 20 5.26 24.42 17.44
CA GLU A 20 5.94 23.44 18.31
C GLU A 20 4.99 22.41 18.94
N ILE A 21 4.23 21.70 18.09
CA ILE A 21 3.17 20.81 18.56
C ILE A 21 3.81 19.65 19.33
N LYS A 22 3.27 19.38 20.52
CA LYS A 22 3.77 18.35 21.43
C LYS A 22 2.85 17.13 21.43
N ASP A 23 3.41 15.97 21.80
CA ASP A 23 2.68 14.70 21.77
C ASP A 23 1.40 14.71 22.62
N PHE A 24 1.38 15.39 23.77
CA PHE A 24 0.19 15.47 24.63
C PHE A 24 -0.95 16.32 24.05
N MET A 25 -0.70 17.09 23.00
CA MET A 25 -1.73 17.88 22.30
C MET A 25 -2.51 17.06 21.26
N LEU A 26 -2.02 15.87 20.91
CA LEU A 26 -2.65 15.00 19.93
C LEU A 26 -3.58 13.99 20.63
N PHE A 27 -4.83 13.95 20.17
CA PHE A 27 -5.86 13.06 20.70
C PHE A 27 -6.20 11.97 19.69
N GLU A 28 -6.29 10.74 20.19
CA GLU A 28 -6.77 9.61 19.39
C GLU A 28 -8.30 9.58 19.42
N ASN A 29 -8.90 9.33 18.26
CA ASN A 29 -10.34 9.10 18.20
C ASN A 29 -10.63 7.66 18.64
N ARG A 30 -11.48 7.49 19.66
CA ARG A 30 -11.87 6.17 20.18
C ARG A 30 -12.83 5.44 19.23
N GLY A 31 -13.56 6.17 18.40
CA GLY A 31 -14.51 5.62 17.43
C GLY A 31 -13.84 5.24 16.11
N LYS A 32 -14.31 4.13 15.51
CA LYS A 32 -14.02 3.84 14.10
C LYS A 32 -14.79 4.83 13.22
N LYS A 33 -14.17 5.28 12.12
CA LYS A 33 -14.88 6.11 11.14
C LYS A 33 -15.95 5.29 10.43
N ASP A 34 -17.01 5.98 10.00
CA ASP A 34 -18.03 5.39 9.16
C ASP A 34 -17.44 4.82 7.87
N LEU A 35 -17.99 3.70 7.43
CA LEU A 35 -17.56 3.01 6.22
C LEU A 35 -17.61 3.93 4.99
N GLU A 36 -18.61 4.80 4.91
CA GLU A 36 -18.76 5.75 3.82
C GLU A 36 -17.62 6.77 3.80
N THR A 37 -17.26 7.32 4.97
CA THR A 37 -16.11 8.23 5.11
C THR A 37 -14.81 7.54 4.73
N TYR A 38 -14.63 6.28 5.16
CA TYR A 38 -13.46 5.49 4.78
C TYR A 38 -13.37 5.28 3.25
N ARG A 39 -14.50 4.95 2.59
CA ARG A 39 -14.53 4.81 1.13
C ARG A 39 -14.22 6.12 0.41
N LYS A 40 -14.73 7.25 0.89
CA LYS A 40 -14.40 8.58 0.36
C LYS A 40 -12.90 8.86 0.45
N VAL A 41 -12.30 8.60 1.61
CA VAL A 41 -10.84 8.71 1.81
C VAL A 41 -10.08 7.83 0.82
N GLN A 42 -10.49 6.57 0.62
CA GLN A 42 -9.81 5.69 -0.34
C GLN A 42 -9.88 6.23 -1.77
N ILE A 43 -11.04 6.73 -2.20
CA ILE A 43 -11.23 7.28 -3.55
C ILE A 43 -10.36 8.54 -3.74
N GLU A 44 -10.46 9.51 -2.83
CA GLU A 44 -9.69 10.76 -2.95
C GLU A 44 -8.17 10.49 -2.92
N VAL A 45 -7.69 9.56 -2.10
CA VAL A 45 -6.27 9.17 -2.07
C VAL A 45 -5.83 8.46 -3.35
N LYS A 46 -6.67 7.57 -3.91
CA LYS A 46 -6.36 6.91 -5.20
C LYS A 46 -6.30 7.91 -6.33
N ASP A 47 -7.23 8.86 -6.37
CA ASP A 47 -7.28 9.89 -7.40
C ASP A 47 -6.10 10.85 -7.27
N PHE A 48 -5.70 11.20 -6.04
CA PHE A 48 -4.49 11.98 -5.77
C PHE A 48 -3.23 11.30 -6.34
N ILE A 49 -3.07 10.00 -6.13
CA ILE A 49 -1.90 9.26 -6.65
C ILE A 49 -1.92 9.16 -8.16
N ARG A 50 -3.09 8.83 -8.75
CA ARG A 50 -3.24 8.66 -10.21
C ARG A 50 -3.05 9.96 -10.96
N ASN A 51 -3.47 11.08 -10.37
CA ASN A 51 -3.45 12.40 -10.97
C ASN A 51 -2.46 13.33 -10.27
N ALA A 52 -1.39 12.80 -9.66
CA ALA A 52 -0.44 13.58 -8.86
C ALA A 52 0.15 14.81 -9.60
N ASN A 53 0.23 14.76 -10.95
CA ASN A 53 0.70 15.87 -11.78
C ASN A 53 -0.37 16.95 -12.07
N ARG A 54 -1.65 16.67 -11.80
CA ARG A 54 -2.80 17.55 -12.08
C ARG A 54 -3.51 18.04 -10.81
N ASN A 55 -3.48 17.25 -9.75
CA ASN A 55 -4.22 17.52 -8.52
C ASN A 55 -3.27 17.98 -7.40
N ASN A 56 -3.23 19.29 -7.17
CA ASN A 56 -2.62 19.89 -5.98
C ASN A 56 -3.63 19.90 -4.81
N ASP A 57 -4.21 18.73 -4.49
CA ASP A 57 -5.15 18.63 -3.38
C ASP A 57 -4.42 18.87 -2.06
N LYS A 58 -4.54 20.10 -1.54
CA LYS A 58 -3.95 20.54 -0.26
C LYS A 58 -4.38 19.71 0.96
N ASN A 59 -5.34 18.80 0.76
CA ASN A 59 -5.94 17.98 1.79
C ASN A 59 -5.27 16.61 1.98
N ILE A 60 -4.45 16.18 1.03
CA ILE A 60 -3.82 14.86 1.04
C ILE A 60 -2.32 15.03 1.05
N SER A 61 -1.64 14.28 1.91
CA SER A 61 -0.19 14.28 2.00
C SER A 61 0.31 12.87 2.23
N ILE A 62 1.37 12.50 1.52
CA ILE A 62 2.00 11.19 1.64
C ILE A 62 3.31 11.36 2.39
N THR A 63 3.50 10.61 3.46
CA THR A 63 4.67 10.69 4.34
C THR A 63 5.22 9.29 4.63
N LYS A 64 6.54 9.15 4.68
CA LYS A 64 7.18 7.90 5.12
C LYS A 64 7.32 7.90 6.65
N GLY A 65 6.99 6.77 7.27
CA GLY A 65 7.24 6.49 8.69
C GLY A 65 8.67 6.05 8.94
N GLU A 66 9.08 6.05 10.22
CA GLU A 66 10.38 5.53 10.69
C GLU A 66 10.54 4.02 10.41
N ASP A 67 9.43 3.30 10.29
CA ASP A 67 9.35 1.88 9.96
C ASP A 67 9.56 1.59 8.46
N GLY A 68 9.86 2.61 7.65
CA GLY A 68 10.02 2.48 6.21
C GLY A 68 8.70 2.36 5.45
N LYS A 69 7.56 2.33 6.15
CA LYS A 69 6.23 2.27 5.53
C LYS A 69 5.77 3.64 5.04
N THR A 70 4.93 3.63 4.02
CA THR A 70 4.34 4.86 3.48
C THR A 70 2.93 5.04 4.05
N TYR A 71 2.63 6.25 4.51
CA TYR A 71 1.36 6.63 5.11
C TYR A 71 0.71 7.76 4.33
N ALA A 72 -0.63 7.70 4.23
CA ALA A 72 -1.44 8.80 3.74
C ALA A 72 -2.05 9.56 4.92
N VAL A 73 -1.94 10.89 4.88
CA VAL A 73 -2.56 11.82 5.80
C VAL A 73 -3.62 12.60 5.06
N HIS A 74 -4.87 12.48 5.51
CA HIS A 74 -6.00 13.20 4.96
C HIS A 74 -6.46 14.24 5.98
N THR A 75 -6.24 15.53 5.70
CA THR A 75 -6.56 16.61 6.65
C THR A 75 -8.07 16.81 6.78
N ARG A 76 -8.81 16.84 5.66
CA ARG A 76 -10.28 17.02 5.65
C ARG A 76 -11.02 15.98 6.48
N PHE A 77 -10.72 14.70 6.27
CA PHE A 77 -11.37 13.61 7.00
C PHE A 77 -10.64 13.20 8.26
N HIS A 78 -9.56 13.88 8.68
CA HIS A 78 -8.74 13.54 9.85
C HIS A 78 -8.39 12.04 9.89
N TYR A 79 -7.84 11.53 8.78
CA TYR A 79 -7.51 10.12 8.62
C TYR A 79 -6.02 9.93 8.38
N ILE A 80 -5.45 8.91 9.02
CA ILE A 80 -4.05 8.51 8.85
C ILE A 80 -4.02 6.99 8.74
N GLY A 81 -3.46 6.49 7.65
CA GLY A 81 -3.39 5.05 7.40
C GLY A 81 -2.25 4.68 6.48
N GLU A 82 -1.89 3.39 6.52
CA GLU A 82 -0.89 2.82 5.63
C GLU A 82 -1.38 2.91 4.19
N LEU A 83 -0.54 3.46 3.31
CA LEU A 83 -0.90 3.71 1.93
C LEU A 83 -1.25 2.41 1.20
N GLN A 84 -0.45 1.36 1.42
CA GLN A 84 -0.65 0.03 0.85
C GLN A 84 -2.03 -0.54 1.20
N SER A 85 -2.50 -0.37 2.45
CA SER A 85 -3.82 -0.85 2.88
C SER A 85 -4.98 -0.04 2.28
N LEU A 86 -4.76 1.26 2.01
CA LEU A 86 -5.78 2.13 1.43
C LEU A 86 -6.01 1.86 -0.06
N ILE A 87 -4.92 1.77 -0.82
CA ILE A 87 -5.00 1.67 -2.28
C ILE A 87 -4.97 0.22 -2.78
N GLY A 88 -4.43 -0.67 -1.96
CA GLY A 88 -4.19 -2.07 -2.30
C GLY A 88 -2.81 -2.27 -2.91
N GLU A 89 -2.32 -3.50 -2.80
CA GLU A 89 -0.95 -3.86 -3.18
C GLU A 89 -0.64 -3.58 -4.65
N LYS A 90 -1.56 -3.90 -5.56
CA LYS A 90 -1.39 -3.65 -7.01
C LYS A 90 -1.16 -2.17 -7.34
N GLU A 91 -1.89 -1.27 -6.69
CA GLU A 91 -1.73 0.17 -6.91
C GLU A 91 -0.50 0.72 -6.19
N TYR A 92 -0.16 0.15 -5.03
CA TYR A 92 1.05 0.50 -4.30
C TYR A 92 2.32 0.14 -5.06
N GLN A 93 2.38 -1.02 -5.72
CA GLN A 93 3.52 -1.37 -6.57
C GLN A 93 3.68 -0.42 -7.76
N LYS A 94 2.58 0.04 -8.37
CA LYS A 94 2.61 1.06 -9.44
C LYS A 94 3.10 2.42 -8.91
N PHE A 95 2.75 2.76 -7.68
CA PHE A 95 3.24 3.97 -7.01
C PHE A 95 4.74 3.92 -6.73
N LEU A 96 5.27 2.76 -6.31
CA LEU A 96 6.70 2.56 -6.10
C LEU A 96 7.49 2.53 -7.41
N ASN A 97 6.95 1.86 -8.43
CA ASN A 97 7.58 1.65 -9.73
C ASN A 97 6.78 2.32 -10.86
N PRO A 98 6.85 3.66 -10.99
CA PRO A 98 6.10 4.38 -12.02
C PRO A 98 6.50 3.99 -13.45
N ILE A 99 7.72 3.48 -13.65
CA ILE A 99 8.29 3.10 -14.96
C ILE A 99 7.55 1.90 -15.58
N GLN A 100 7.20 0.89 -14.79
CA GLN A 100 6.46 -0.29 -15.28
C GLN A 100 5.01 0.04 -15.66
N ALA A 101 4.42 1.07 -15.02
CA ALA A 101 3.07 1.53 -15.37
C ALA A 101 3.04 2.32 -16.69
N SER A 102 4.15 2.97 -17.06
CA SER A 102 4.33 3.56 -18.40
C SER A 102 4.70 2.53 -19.47
N GLU A 103 5.38 1.43 -19.13
CA GLU A 103 5.70 0.37 -20.10
C GLU A 103 4.44 -0.31 -20.66
N ILE A 104 3.41 -0.54 -19.84
CA ILE A 104 2.10 -1.06 -20.33
C ILE A 104 1.41 -0.08 -21.30
N ARG A 105 1.77 1.21 -21.27
CA ARG A 105 1.27 2.22 -22.23
C ARG A 105 2.24 2.48 -23.39
N ALA A 106 3.49 2.01 -23.30
CA ALA A 106 4.58 2.27 -24.23
C ALA A 106 5.03 1.03 -25.00
N GLU A 107 4.31 -0.10 -24.92
CA GLU A 107 4.50 -1.29 -25.78
C GLU A 107 4.31 -1.02 -27.30
N ASN A 108 4.07 0.22 -27.72
CA ASN A 108 4.05 0.60 -29.12
C ASN A 108 5.38 1.07 -29.70
N ASN A 109 6.45 1.31 -28.91
CA ASN A 109 7.75 1.69 -29.48
C ASN A 109 8.95 1.20 -28.65
N GLU A 110 9.57 0.13 -29.16
CA GLU A 110 11.01 -0.21 -29.12
C GLU A 110 11.76 -0.27 -27.77
N SER A 111 12.13 -1.50 -27.34
CA SER A 111 13.52 -1.87 -26.95
C SER A 111 13.59 -3.33 -26.45
N LYS A 112 14.25 -4.21 -27.23
CA LYS A 112 14.38 -5.66 -26.97
C LYS A 112 15.27 -6.02 -25.76
N GLU A 113 16.09 -5.10 -25.26
CA GLU A 113 17.06 -5.41 -24.19
C GLU A 113 16.45 -5.36 -22.77
N LYS A 114 15.35 -4.61 -22.56
CA LYS A 114 14.69 -4.48 -21.24
C LYS A 114 13.76 -5.64 -20.90
N THR A 115 13.37 -6.41 -21.91
CA THR A 115 12.45 -7.55 -21.78
C THR A 115 13.09 -8.72 -21.02
N GLU A 116 14.42 -8.87 -21.08
CA GLU A 116 15.13 -9.98 -20.43
C GLU A 116 15.34 -9.76 -18.93
N LEU A 117 15.71 -8.53 -18.53
CA LEU A 117 15.86 -8.17 -17.11
C LEU A 117 14.51 -8.17 -16.38
N THR A 118 13.46 -7.66 -17.02
CA THR A 118 12.10 -7.70 -16.46
C THR A 118 11.55 -9.12 -16.38
N LYS A 119 11.88 -10.00 -17.32
CA LYS A 119 11.59 -11.44 -17.22
C LYS A 119 12.31 -12.07 -16.03
N ALA A 120 13.62 -11.82 -15.87
CA ALA A 120 14.41 -12.43 -14.81
C ALA A 120 13.92 -12.04 -13.40
N VAL A 121 13.51 -10.78 -13.21
CA VAL A 121 12.96 -10.32 -11.92
C VAL A 121 11.58 -10.90 -11.65
N ASN A 122 10.71 -11.00 -12.67
CA ASN A 122 9.40 -11.63 -12.52
C ASN A 122 9.51 -13.13 -12.24
N GLU A 123 10.48 -13.81 -12.86
CA GLU A 123 10.75 -15.24 -12.63
C GLU A 123 11.28 -15.49 -11.22
N MET A 124 12.20 -14.66 -10.73
CA MET A 124 12.70 -14.71 -9.35
C MET A 124 11.58 -14.50 -8.31
N LEU A 125 10.67 -13.55 -8.55
CA LEU A 125 9.54 -13.30 -7.65
C LEU A 125 8.53 -14.45 -7.67
N PHE A 126 8.30 -15.07 -8.83
CA PHE A 126 7.41 -16.21 -8.97
C PHE A 126 7.98 -17.48 -8.31
N GLU A 127 9.29 -17.74 -8.43
CA GLU A 127 9.98 -18.81 -7.69
C GLU A 127 9.96 -18.58 -6.18
N LEU A 128 10.15 -17.34 -5.72
CA LEU A 128 10.05 -17.00 -4.30
C LEU A 128 8.62 -17.25 -3.77
N MET A 129 7.59 -16.88 -4.54
CA MET A 129 6.19 -17.20 -4.19
C MET A 129 5.91 -18.71 -4.18
N LYS A 130 6.47 -19.48 -5.11
CA LYS A 130 6.39 -20.95 -5.09
C LYS A 130 7.08 -21.54 -3.86
N SER A 131 8.20 -20.96 -3.42
CA SER A 131 8.91 -21.44 -2.23
C SER A 131 8.13 -21.25 -0.92
N SER A 132 7.17 -20.32 -0.88
CA SER A 132 6.31 -20.08 0.29
C SER A 132 5.05 -20.96 0.32
N GLY A 133 4.83 -21.80 -0.69
CA GLY A 133 3.77 -22.80 -0.72
C GLY A 133 4.24 -24.09 -0.07
N THR A 134 3.76 -24.36 1.14
CA THR A 134 3.93 -25.64 1.86
C THR A 134 3.89 -26.82 0.89
N ALA A 135 4.99 -27.55 0.78
CA ALA A 135 5.05 -28.82 0.07
C ALA A 135 3.90 -29.69 0.60
N LYS A 136 2.93 -30.02 -0.26
CA LYS A 136 1.89 -30.99 0.08
C LYS A 136 2.59 -32.31 0.32
N ASP A 137 2.67 -32.69 1.59
CA ASP A 137 3.11 -34.00 2.03
C ASP A 137 2.30 -35.06 1.26
N PRO A 138 2.95 -35.96 0.50
CA PRO A 138 2.28 -37.04 -0.23
C PRO A 138 1.34 -37.88 0.66
N ALA A 139 1.57 -37.93 1.98
CA ALA A 139 0.75 -38.63 2.95
C ALA A 139 -0.68 -38.05 3.10
N GLU A 140 -0.92 -36.78 2.72
CA GLU A 140 -2.25 -36.15 2.85
C GLU A 140 -3.28 -36.77 1.87
N ASN A 141 -2.81 -37.30 0.73
CA ASN A 141 -3.67 -37.95 -0.27
C ASN A 141 -4.14 -39.35 0.17
N GLU A 142 -3.40 -40.04 1.04
CA GLU A 142 -3.79 -41.36 1.54
C GLU A 142 -4.92 -41.29 2.57
N LEU A 143 -4.91 -40.26 3.42
CA LEU A 143 -5.93 -40.03 4.45
C LEU A 143 -7.30 -39.68 3.85
N LYS A 144 -7.32 -38.95 2.72
CA LYS A 144 -8.57 -38.59 2.01
C LYS A 144 -9.22 -39.80 1.34
N LYS A 145 -8.45 -40.79 0.87
CA LYS A 145 -9.00 -42.05 0.32
C LYS A 145 -9.65 -42.93 1.39
N ARG A 146 -9.09 -42.98 2.61
CA ARG A 146 -9.67 -43.75 3.72
C ARG A 146 -11.02 -43.20 4.19
N ARG A 147 -11.18 -41.87 4.24
CA ARG A 147 -12.45 -41.23 4.66
C ARG A 147 -13.62 -41.47 3.71
N LYS A 148 -13.39 -41.72 2.42
CA LYS A 148 -14.45 -42.02 1.45
C LYS A 148 -15.04 -43.43 1.54
N LYS A 149 -14.39 -44.37 2.25
CA LYS A 149 -14.87 -45.77 2.40
C LYS A 149 -15.79 -46.00 3.62
N ARG A 150 -16.11 -44.98 4.41
CA ARG A 150 -16.94 -45.07 5.62
C ARG A 150 -18.32 -44.40 5.51
N ARG A 151 -18.79 -44.13 4.30
CA ARG A 151 -20.19 -43.78 4.04
C ARG A 151 -20.81 -44.82 3.13
#